data_AF-A0A3N6NHP5-F1
#
_entry.id   AF-A0A3N6NHP5-F1
#
_cell.length_a   1.000
_cell.length_b   1.000
_cell.length_c   1.000
_cell.angle_alpha   90.00
_cell.angle_beta   90.00
_cell.angle_gamma   90.00
#
_symmetry.space_group_name_H-M   'P 1'
#
loop_
_entity.id
_entity.type
_entity.pdbx_description
1 polymer ?
#
loop_
_entity_poly.entity_id
_entity_poly.type
_entity_poly.pdbx_seq_one_letter_code
_entity_poly.pdbx_strand_id
1 'polypeptide(L)'
;MYFQHLRIFLLFCLLAILMPFMCIGHGFRGNAALEQEFQYALRLLSAFKNDSAHHVLCGILDELSQSNELNTPFGLQVRLRDAEALEKEHQDEKAIKQLLLLVEDARNHRQWDVLSNAHLSLARLHEKMDRMKPCQQALKRAARFIKMHKLANIYPRLCIRQSSYYRLFGKKEFGHVFCTGSNSNSSQSRSV
;
A
#
# COMPACT_ATOMS: atom_id res chain seq x y z
N MET A 1 -46.01 -8.31 44.67
CA MET A 1 -44.59 -8.61 44.37
C MET A 1 -44.05 -7.98 43.07
N TYR A 2 -44.82 -7.16 42.32
CA TYR A 2 -44.31 -6.50 41.09
C TYR A 2 -43.57 -5.17 41.31
N PHE A 3 -43.71 -4.56 42.50
CA PHE A 3 -43.19 -3.21 42.76
C PHE A 3 -41.69 -3.14 43.09
N GLN A 4 -41.06 -4.26 43.47
CA GLN A 4 -39.62 -4.30 43.78
C GLN A 4 -38.74 -4.45 42.53
N HIS A 5 -39.20 -5.15 41.50
CA HIS A 5 -38.42 -5.34 40.26
C HIS A 5 -38.32 -4.05 39.43
N LEU A 6 -39.34 -3.18 39.48
CA LEU A 6 -39.33 -1.91 38.74
C LEU A 6 -38.30 -0.90 39.28
N ARG A 7 -38.01 -0.94 40.58
CA ARG A 7 -37.02 -0.06 41.23
C ARG A 7 -35.58 -0.44 40.90
N ILE A 8 -35.30 -1.74 40.76
CA ILE A 8 -33.96 -2.24 40.39
C ILE A 8 -33.65 -1.89 38.93
N PHE A 9 -34.64 -1.95 38.04
CA PHE A 9 -34.48 -1.62 36.63
C PHE A 9 -34.21 -0.12 36.39
N LEU A 10 -34.91 0.76 37.13
CA LEU A 10 -34.68 2.21 37.05
C LEU A 10 -33.31 2.65 37.59
N LEU A 11 -32.76 1.94 38.58
CA LEU A 11 -31.40 2.18 39.10
C LEU A 11 -30.31 1.77 38.10
N PHE A 12 -30.53 0.70 37.33
CA PHE A 12 -29.61 0.29 36.26
C PHE A 12 -29.62 1.27 35.07
N CYS A 13 -30.77 1.83 34.72
CA CYS A 13 -30.84 2.86 33.66
C CYS A 13 -30.17 4.18 34.08
N LEU A 14 -30.20 4.55 35.37
CA LEU A 14 -29.53 5.76 35.87
C LEU A 14 -28.00 5.62 35.97
N LEU A 15 -27.49 4.41 36.26
CA LEU A 15 -26.05 4.13 36.26
C LEU A 15 -25.45 4.09 34.84
N ALA A 16 -26.23 3.74 33.81
CA ALA A 16 -25.78 3.78 32.42
C ALA A 16 -25.63 5.21 31.84
N ILE A 17 -26.22 6.22 32.48
CA ILE A 17 -26.12 7.63 32.07
C ILE A 17 -24.94 8.35 32.77
N LEU A 18 -24.35 7.73 33.79
CA LEU A 18 -23.26 8.28 34.62
C LEU A 18 -21.86 7.78 34.25
N MET A 19 -21.70 7.14 33.08
CA MET A 19 -20.38 6.94 32.47
C MET A 19 -20.21 7.98 31.35
N PRO A 20 -19.89 9.26 31.66
CA PRO A 20 -19.28 10.09 30.64
C PRO A 20 -17.97 9.40 30.29
N PHE A 21 -17.92 8.90 29.05
CA PHE A 21 -16.74 8.96 28.20
C PHE A 21 -15.53 9.54 28.95
N MET A 22 -14.73 8.67 29.54
CA MET A 22 -13.31 8.92 29.67
C MET A 22 -12.76 8.84 28.24
N CYS A 23 -13.11 9.84 27.42
CA CYS A 23 -12.40 10.18 26.22
C CYS A 23 -10.97 10.41 26.68
N ILE A 24 -10.12 9.42 26.40
CA ILE A 24 -8.68 9.56 26.45
C ILE A 24 -8.37 10.80 25.61
N GLY A 25 -8.06 11.91 26.27
CA GLY A 25 -7.56 13.12 25.63
C GLY A 25 -6.20 12.83 25.05
N HIS A 26 -6.15 12.24 23.85
CA HIS A 26 -5.01 12.41 22.98
C HIS A 26 -5.01 13.88 22.60
N GLY A 27 -4.15 14.65 23.26
CA GLY A 27 -3.97 16.06 22.95
C GLY A 27 -3.65 16.17 21.47
N PHE A 28 -4.53 16.83 20.73
CA PHE A 28 -4.37 17.11 19.31
C PHE A 28 -3.00 17.77 19.09
N ARG A 29 -2.05 17.01 18.55
CA ARG A 29 -0.73 17.53 18.19
C ARG A 29 -0.89 18.34 16.91
N GLY A 30 -0.38 19.57 16.93
CA GLY A 30 -0.43 20.43 15.74
C GLY A 30 0.36 19.83 14.58
N ASN A 31 -0.03 20.19 13.34
CA ASN A 31 0.55 19.65 12.10
C ASN A 31 2.09 19.69 12.03
N ALA A 32 2.73 20.67 12.67
CA ALA A 32 4.18 20.78 12.74
C ALA A 32 4.85 19.61 13.51
N ALA A 33 4.21 19.09 14.55
CA ALA A 33 4.71 17.97 15.33
C ALA A 33 4.62 16.66 14.51
N LEU A 34 3.49 16.43 13.83
CA LEU A 34 3.32 15.27 12.95
C LEU A 34 4.34 15.27 11.81
N GLU A 35 4.63 16.43 11.23
CA GLU A 35 5.67 16.53 10.19
C GLU A 35 7.06 16.19 10.74
N GLN A 36 7.40 16.61 11.97
CA GLN A 36 8.69 16.25 12.58
C GLN A 36 8.81 14.74 12.82
N GLU A 37 7.75 14.10 13.29
CA GLU A 37 7.70 12.64 13.46
C GLU A 37 7.78 11.91 12.13
N PHE A 38 7.10 12.43 11.10
CA PHE A 38 7.20 11.89 9.75
C PHE A 38 8.63 11.96 9.22
N GLN A 39 9.32 13.10 9.38
CA GLN A 39 10.74 13.23 9.02
C GLN A 39 11.64 12.27 9.83
N TYR A 40 11.30 12.03 11.10
CA TYR A 40 12.00 11.02 11.90
C TYR A 40 11.79 9.60 11.36
N ALA A 41 10.56 9.22 10.99
CA ALA A 41 10.26 7.95 10.36
C ALA A 41 11.03 7.77 9.03
N LEU A 42 11.15 8.83 8.23
CA LEU A 42 11.96 8.80 6.99
C LEU A 42 13.45 8.52 7.27
N ARG A 43 14.02 9.10 8.33
CA ARG A 43 15.38 8.79 8.77
C ARG A 43 15.52 7.34 9.25
N LEU A 44 14.51 6.78 9.90
CA LEU A 44 14.50 5.38 10.29
C LEU A 44 14.46 4.45 9.05
N LEU A 45 13.65 4.78 8.05
CA LEU A 45 13.59 4.04 6.78
C LEU A 45 14.89 4.08 5.99
N SER A 46 15.62 5.19 6.01
CA SER A 46 16.95 5.30 5.36
C SER A 46 18.04 4.56 6.14
N ALA A 47 17.88 4.42 7.46
CA ALA A 47 18.74 3.65 8.34
C ALA A 47 18.35 2.16 8.44
N PHE A 48 17.41 1.67 7.60
CA PHE A 48 16.90 0.29 7.60
C PHE A 48 16.27 -0.16 8.92
N LYS A 49 15.82 0.76 9.76
CA LYS A 49 15.06 0.49 11.00
C LYS A 49 13.56 0.45 10.70
N ASN A 50 13.12 -0.46 9.84
CA ASN A 50 11.79 -0.36 9.25
C ASN A 50 10.66 -0.72 10.22
N ASP A 51 10.86 -1.66 11.15
CA ASP A 51 9.94 -1.90 12.28
C ASP A 51 9.69 -0.62 13.10
N SER A 52 10.76 0.11 13.46
CA SER A 52 10.65 1.37 14.19
C SER A 52 9.96 2.44 13.35
N ALA A 53 10.27 2.51 12.06
CA ALA A 53 9.61 3.45 11.15
C ALA A 53 8.11 3.15 11.03
N HIS A 54 7.74 1.87 10.86
CA HIS A 54 6.35 1.42 10.82
C HIS A 54 5.61 1.79 12.10
N HIS A 55 6.22 1.57 13.27
CA HIS A 55 5.62 1.94 14.54
C HIS A 55 5.31 3.45 14.64
N VAL A 56 6.25 4.32 14.25
CA VAL A 56 6.03 5.78 14.24
C VAL A 56 4.95 6.16 13.22
N LEU A 57 4.98 5.56 12.02
CA LEU A 57 3.99 5.84 10.97
C LEU A 57 2.58 5.41 11.38
N CYS A 58 2.42 4.28 12.07
CA CYS A 58 1.14 3.87 12.64
C CYS A 58 0.59 4.91 13.62
N GLY A 59 1.43 5.46 14.50
CA GLY A 59 1.02 6.53 15.41
C GLY A 59 0.49 7.76 14.66
N ILE A 60 1.21 8.21 13.63
CA ILE A 60 0.78 9.33 12.78
C ILE A 60 -0.54 8.99 12.07
N LEU A 61 -0.70 7.78 11.55
CA LEU A 61 -1.92 7.34 10.87
C LEU A 61 -3.12 7.28 11.81
N ASP A 62 -2.93 6.84 13.05
CA ASP A 62 -4.00 6.80 14.06
C ASP A 62 -4.48 8.22 14.39
N GLU A 63 -3.56 9.17 14.56
CA GLU A 63 -3.91 10.59 14.77
C GLU A 63 -4.64 11.18 13.56
N LEU A 64 -4.13 10.96 12.34
CA LEU A 64 -4.78 11.40 11.11
C LEU A 64 -6.14 10.75 10.89
N SER A 65 -6.34 9.51 11.36
CA SER A 65 -7.63 8.84 11.31
C SER A 65 -8.62 9.50 12.26
N GLN A 66 -8.19 9.87 13.46
CA GLN A 66 -9.03 10.56 14.45
C GLN A 66 -9.42 11.97 14.00
N SER A 67 -8.54 12.65 13.25
CA SER A 67 -8.82 13.98 12.66
C SER A 67 -9.54 13.93 11.30
N ASN A 68 -9.80 12.73 10.74
CA ASN A 68 -10.35 12.53 9.39
C ASN A 68 -9.48 13.14 8.27
N GLU A 69 -8.16 13.10 8.44
CA GLU A 69 -7.18 13.67 7.52
C GLU A 69 -6.37 12.63 6.73
N LEU A 70 -6.73 11.34 6.80
CA LEU A 70 -6.04 10.25 6.10
C LEU A 70 -5.96 10.44 4.57
N ASN A 71 -6.92 11.16 3.99
CA ASN A 71 -7.01 11.39 2.55
C ASN A 71 -6.49 12.77 2.13
N THR A 72 -5.87 13.52 3.03
CA THR A 72 -5.13 14.73 2.69
C THR A 72 -3.84 14.37 1.93
N PRO A 73 -3.21 15.31 1.21
CA PRO A 73 -1.91 15.06 0.57
C PRO A 73 -0.86 14.49 1.53
N PHE A 74 -0.81 15.01 2.76
CA PHE A 74 0.08 14.51 3.80
C PHE A 74 -0.31 13.10 4.24
N GLY A 75 -1.57 12.84 4.56
CA GLY A 75 -2.02 11.49 4.98
C GLY A 75 -1.77 10.42 3.92
N LEU A 76 -1.99 10.73 2.64
CA LEU A 76 -1.68 9.82 1.53
C LEU A 76 -0.17 9.56 1.40
N GLN A 77 0.68 10.55 1.68
CA GLN A 77 2.13 10.39 1.71
C GLN A 77 2.59 9.51 2.89
N VAL A 78 2.00 9.70 4.08
CA VAL A 78 2.28 8.85 5.26
C VAL A 78 1.91 7.40 4.97
N ARG A 79 0.71 7.15 4.44
CA ARG A 79 0.24 5.81 4.02
C ARG A 79 1.18 5.15 3.01
N LEU A 80 1.72 5.91 2.06
CA LEU A 80 2.69 5.39 1.09
C LEU A 80 3.98 4.92 1.77
N ARG A 81 4.47 5.65 2.77
CA ARG A 81 5.68 5.29 3.51
C ARG A 81 5.46 4.15 4.48
N ASP A 82 4.27 4.05 5.05
CA ASP A 82 3.89 2.91 5.90
C ASP A 82 3.92 1.61 5.09
N ALA A 83 3.32 1.62 3.89
CA ALA A 83 3.39 0.47 2.98
C ALA A 83 4.84 0.14 2.56
N GLU A 84 5.71 1.14 2.40
CA GLU A 84 7.14 0.91 2.15
C GLU A 84 7.83 0.24 3.35
N ALA A 85 7.50 0.65 4.58
CA ALA A 85 8.01 0.04 5.80
C ALA A 85 7.60 -1.43 5.89
N LEU A 86 6.31 -1.73 5.69
CA LEU A 86 5.78 -3.10 5.68
C LEU A 86 6.46 -3.99 4.64
N GLU A 87 6.69 -3.47 3.43
CA GLU A 87 7.40 -4.20 2.39
C GLU A 87 8.85 -4.53 2.79
N LYS A 88 9.54 -3.59 3.43
CA LYS A 88 10.92 -3.82 3.92
C LYS A 88 10.97 -4.80 5.10
N GLU A 89 9.89 -4.90 5.88
CA GLU A 89 9.70 -5.93 6.92
C GLU A 89 9.12 -7.25 6.38
N HIS A 90 9.17 -7.47 5.06
CA HIS A 90 8.67 -8.69 4.41
C HIS A 90 7.18 -8.98 4.61
N GLN A 91 6.38 -7.98 5.03
CA GLN A 91 4.93 -8.09 5.18
C GLN A 91 4.22 -7.80 3.84
N ASP A 92 4.64 -8.50 2.79
CA ASP A 92 4.35 -8.17 1.38
C ASP A 92 2.85 -8.10 1.07
N GLU A 93 2.05 -9.07 1.54
CA GLU A 93 0.61 -9.08 1.28
C GLU A 93 -0.14 -7.94 2.00
N LYS A 94 0.32 -7.56 3.20
CA LYS A 94 -0.25 -6.40 3.91
C LYS A 94 0.08 -5.10 3.17
N ALA A 95 1.32 -4.96 2.72
CA ALA A 95 1.75 -3.81 1.90
C ALA A 95 0.93 -3.72 0.59
N ILE A 96 0.71 -4.84 -0.10
CA ILE A 96 -0.14 -4.89 -1.31
C ILE A 96 -1.55 -4.40 -0.98
N LYS A 97 -2.18 -4.93 0.07
CA LYS A 97 -3.55 -4.55 0.46
C LYS A 97 -3.65 -3.05 0.72
N GLN A 98 -2.72 -2.48 1.49
CA GLN A 98 -2.69 -1.04 1.76
C GLN A 98 -2.47 -0.21 0.48
N LEU A 99 -1.55 -0.64 -0.40
CA LEU A 99 -1.26 0.08 -1.65
C LEU A 99 -2.44 0.07 -2.61
N LEU A 100 -3.24 -1.01 -2.66
CA LEU A 100 -4.44 -1.05 -3.49
C LEU A 100 -5.49 -0.04 -3.06
N LEU A 101 -5.73 0.10 -1.75
CA LEU A 101 -6.61 1.13 -1.19
C LEU A 101 -6.05 2.53 -1.47
N LEU A 102 -4.75 2.73 -1.25
CA LEU A 102 -4.09 4.00 -1.50
C LEU A 102 -4.17 4.44 -2.97
N VAL A 103 -4.10 3.50 -3.92
CA VAL A 103 -4.24 3.78 -5.36
C VAL A 103 -5.62 4.36 -5.68
N GLU A 104 -6.67 3.88 -5.02
CA GLU A 104 -8.02 4.40 -5.20
C GLU A 104 -8.14 5.81 -4.61
N ASP A 105 -7.71 5.99 -3.36
CA ASP A 105 -7.81 7.27 -2.66
C ASP A 105 -6.96 8.36 -3.32
N ALA A 106 -5.72 8.05 -3.70
CA ALA A 106 -4.82 8.99 -4.36
C ALA A 106 -5.36 9.41 -5.74
N ARG A 107 -6.06 8.52 -6.45
CA ARG A 107 -6.73 8.88 -7.71
C ARG A 107 -7.89 9.84 -7.46
N ASN A 108 -8.74 9.55 -6.48
CA ASN A 108 -9.90 10.38 -6.14
C ASN A 108 -9.49 11.80 -5.73
N HIS A 109 -8.35 11.93 -5.05
CA HIS A 109 -7.79 13.22 -4.60
C HIS A 109 -6.74 13.81 -5.55
N ARG A 110 -6.59 13.24 -6.75
CA ARG A 110 -5.66 13.70 -7.80
C ARG A 110 -4.19 13.84 -7.34
N GLN A 111 -3.76 13.02 -6.38
CA GLN A 111 -2.39 12.97 -5.89
C GLN A 111 -1.54 12.07 -6.79
N TRP A 112 -1.19 12.59 -7.98
CA TRP A 112 -0.55 11.82 -9.05
C TRP A 112 0.84 11.29 -8.70
N ASP A 113 1.59 12.02 -7.86
CA ASP A 113 2.89 11.59 -7.34
C ASP A 113 2.76 10.35 -6.45
N VAL A 114 1.82 10.39 -5.50
CA VAL A 114 1.54 9.25 -4.61
C VAL A 114 1.01 8.08 -5.40
N LEU A 115 0.06 8.31 -6.31
CA LEU A 115 -0.52 7.27 -7.18
C LEU A 115 0.55 6.55 -8.01
N SER A 116 1.46 7.30 -8.63
CA SER A 116 2.53 6.74 -9.45
C SER A 116 3.52 5.94 -8.61
N ASN A 117 3.92 6.46 -7.44
CA ASN A 117 4.78 5.74 -6.51
C ASN A 117 4.13 4.47 -5.95
N ALA A 118 2.83 4.51 -5.65
CA ALA A 118 2.09 3.33 -5.18
C ALA A 118 2.08 2.22 -6.23
N HIS A 119 1.88 2.56 -7.51
CA HIS A 119 2.01 1.59 -8.60
C HIS A 119 3.44 1.05 -8.78
N LEU A 120 4.47 1.88 -8.58
CA LEU A 120 5.86 1.38 -8.61
C LEU A 120 6.17 0.43 -7.44
N SER A 121 5.62 0.69 -6.25
CA SER A 121 5.75 -0.22 -5.11
C SER A 121 4.99 -1.52 -5.33
N LEU A 122 3.76 -1.48 -5.87
CA LEU A 122 3.03 -2.68 -6.29
C LEU A 122 3.80 -3.51 -7.32
N ALA A 123 4.43 -2.85 -8.30
CA ALA A 123 5.27 -3.54 -9.27
C ALA A 123 6.45 -4.27 -8.61
N ARG A 124 7.12 -3.63 -7.64
CA ARG A 124 8.22 -4.22 -6.87
C ARG A 124 7.77 -5.44 -6.05
N LEU A 125 6.65 -5.32 -5.33
CA LEU A 125 6.08 -6.43 -4.56
C LEU A 125 5.70 -7.61 -5.46
N HIS A 126 5.01 -7.35 -6.57
CA HIS A 126 4.66 -8.40 -7.53
C HIS A 126 5.89 -9.04 -8.18
N GLU A 127 6.95 -8.27 -8.44
CA GLU A 127 8.24 -8.80 -8.90
C GLU A 127 8.86 -9.75 -7.87
N LYS A 128 8.92 -9.35 -6.58
CA LYS A 128 9.43 -10.17 -5.47
C LYS A 128 8.68 -11.51 -5.33
N MET A 129 7.40 -11.52 -5.68
CA MET A 129 6.52 -12.70 -5.59
C MET A 129 6.40 -13.49 -6.91
N ASP A 130 7.24 -13.21 -7.91
CA ASP A 130 7.21 -13.82 -9.25
C ASP A 130 5.85 -13.66 -10.00
N ARG A 131 5.07 -12.64 -9.65
CA ARG A 131 3.76 -12.32 -10.24
C ARG A 131 3.93 -11.44 -11.48
N MET A 132 4.37 -12.04 -12.59
CA MET A 132 4.70 -11.34 -13.84
C MET A 132 3.59 -10.42 -14.36
N LYS A 133 2.36 -10.94 -14.53
CA LYS A 133 1.25 -10.16 -15.13
C LYS A 133 0.85 -8.95 -14.25
N PRO A 134 0.61 -9.11 -12.93
CA PRO A 134 0.36 -7.97 -12.05
C PRO A 134 1.50 -6.94 -12.03
N CYS A 135 2.76 -7.40 -12.03
CA CYS A 135 3.93 -6.51 -12.10
C CYS A 135 3.89 -5.64 -13.36
N GLN A 136 3.71 -6.26 -14.54
CA GLN A 136 3.65 -5.54 -15.81
C GLN A 136 2.49 -4.53 -15.85
N GLN A 137 1.33 -4.91 -15.34
CA GLN A 137 0.16 -4.03 -15.27
C GLN A 137 0.43 -2.81 -14.38
N ALA A 138 1.06 -3.00 -13.22
CA ALA A 138 1.43 -1.92 -12.31
C ALA A 138 2.44 -0.96 -12.98
N LEU A 139 3.46 -1.47 -13.66
CA LEU A 139 4.43 -0.65 -14.41
C LEU A 139 3.78 0.17 -15.52
N LYS A 140 2.88 -0.44 -16.31
CA LYS A 140 2.12 0.27 -17.36
C LYS A 140 1.26 1.38 -16.78
N ARG A 141 0.65 1.17 -15.61
CA ARG A 141 -0.13 2.20 -14.91
C ARG A 141 0.75 3.33 -14.41
N ALA A 142 1.87 3.04 -13.73
CA ALA A 142 2.83 4.05 -13.28
C ALA A 142 3.35 4.90 -14.47
N ALA A 143 3.80 4.24 -15.55
CA ALA A 143 4.32 4.93 -16.74
C ALA A 143 3.31 5.90 -17.35
N ARG A 144 2.03 5.50 -17.40
CA ARG A 144 0.95 6.35 -17.91
C ARG A 144 0.79 7.64 -17.10
N PHE A 145 0.71 7.54 -15.78
CA PHE A 145 0.51 8.70 -14.91
C PHE A 145 1.75 9.60 -14.87
N ILE A 146 2.96 9.02 -14.81
CA ILE A 146 4.22 9.77 -14.88
C ILE A 146 4.30 10.59 -16.17
N LYS A 147 3.97 9.99 -17.32
CA LYS A 147 3.96 10.68 -18.60
C LYS A 147 2.87 11.76 -18.66
N MET A 148 1.65 11.43 -18.26
CA MET A 148 0.49 12.33 -18.34
C MET A 148 0.66 13.58 -17.47
N HIS A 149 1.21 13.42 -16.26
CA HIS A 149 1.36 14.50 -15.29
C HIS A 149 2.79 15.08 -15.21
N LYS A 150 3.69 14.67 -16.11
CA LYS A 150 5.07 15.19 -16.23
C LYS A 150 5.89 15.04 -14.93
N LEU A 151 5.80 13.88 -14.28
CA LEU A 151 6.44 13.60 -12.98
C LEU A 151 7.93 13.22 -13.17
N ALA A 152 8.74 14.19 -13.56
CA ALA A 152 10.14 13.96 -13.96
C ALA A 152 11.01 13.36 -12.85
N ASN A 153 10.75 13.72 -11.58
CA ASN A 153 11.43 13.20 -10.39
C ASN A 153 11.22 11.69 -10.19
N ILE A 154 10.09 11.13 -10.63
CA ILE A 154 9.75 9.70 -10.46
C ILE A 154 10.24 8.86 -11.65
N TYR A 155 10.47 9.48 -12.81
CA TYR A 155 10.84 8.79 -14.04
C TYR A 155 12.08 7.88 -13.90
N PRO A 156 13.19 8.28 -13.23
CA PRO A 156 14.33 7.37 -13.03
C PRO A 156 13.95 6.07 -12.30
N ARG A 157 13.05 6.16 -11.30
CA ARG A 157 12.58 4.98 -10.55
C ARG A 157 11.79 4.03 -11.45
N LEU A 158 10.97 4.57 -12.38
CA LEU A 158 10.28 3.76 -13.38
C LEU A 158 11.26 3.00 -14.28
N CYS A 159 12.28 3.66 -14.82
CA CYS A 159 13.27 3.03 -15.70
C CYS A 159 14.02 1.88 -15.01
N ILE A 160 14.42 2.08 -13.75
CA ILE A 160 15.06 1.04 -12.93
C ILE A 160 14.13 -0.16 -12.78
N ARG A 161 12.85 0.08 -12.45
CA ARG A 161 11.88 -1.02 -12.26
C ARG A 161 11.56 -1.75 -13.57
N GLN A 162 11.42 -1.05 -14.69
CA GLN A 162 11.22 -1.68 -16.00
C GLN A 162 12.42 -2.55 -16.40
N SER A 163 13.64 -2.06 -16.15
CA SER A 163 14.86 -2.84 -16.42
C SER A 163 14.91 -4.13 -15.58
N SER A 164 14.51 -4.04 -14.30
CA SER A 164 14.40 -5.20 -13.41
C SER A 164 13.38 -6.22 -13.93
N TYR A 165 12.19 -5.74 -14.32
CA TYR A 165 11.14 -6.58 -14.91
C TYR A 165 11.63 -7.35 -16.13
N TYR A 166 12.26 -6.68 -17.11
CA TYR A 166 12.75 -7.37 -18.31
C TYR A 166 13.88 -8.35 -18.02
N ARG A 167 14.75 -8.05 -17.05
CA ARG A 167 15.80 -8.99 -16.63
C ARG A 167 15.23 -10.28 -16.06
N LEU A 168 14.17 -10.19 -15.25
CA LEU A 168 13.57 -11.34 -14.55
C LEU A 168 12.55 -12.10 -15.39
N PHE A 169 11.70 -11.39 -16.12
CA PHE A 169 10.56 -11.96 -16.84
C PHE A 169 10.74 -12.00 -18.36
N GLY A 170 11.65 -11.18 -18.92
CA GLY A 170 11.83 -11.09 -20.38
C GLY A 170 12.16 -12.44 -21.01
N LYS A 171 13.02 -13.25 -20.37
CA LYS A 171 13.33 -14.61 -20.86
C LYS A 171 12.15 -15.59 -20.76
N LYS A 172 11.27 -15.42 -19.76
CA LYS A 172 10.11 -16.30 -19.53
C LYS A 172 9.03 -16.09 -20.61
N GLU A 173 8.85 -14.86 -21.11
CA GLU A 173 7.90 -14.60 -22.20
C GLU A 173 8.35 -15.23 -23.53
N PHE A 174 9.66 -15.33 -23.81
CA PHE A 174 10.18 -15.99 -25.01
C PHE A 174 10.25 -17.52 -24.90
N GLY A 175 10.41 -18.07 -23.68
CA GLY A 175 10.50 -19.52 -23.45
C GLY A 175 9.22 -20.29 -23.80
N HIS A 176 8.05 -19.69 -23.64
CA HIS A 176 6.77 -20.34 -24.00
C HIS A 176 6.45 -20.32 -25.50
N VAL A 177 7.09 -19.45 -26.29
CA VAL A 177 6.88 -19.39 -27.75
C VAL A 177 7.79 -20.38 -28.48
N PHE A 178 8.97 -20.71 -27.92
CA PHE A 178 9.94 -21.59 -28.59
C PHE A 178 9.84 -23.08 -28.22
N CYS A 179 9.18 -23.45 -27.12
CA CYS A 179 9.11 -24.86 -26.68
C CYS A 179 7.86 -25.62 -27.13
N THR A 180 6.92 -25.00 -27.86
CA THR A 180 5.74 -25.69 -28.44
C THR A 180 5.89 -26.02 -29.93
N GLY A 181 7.05 -25.73 -30.52
CA GLY A 181 7.34 -25.90 -31.95
C GLY A 181 8.26 -27.07 -32.28
N SER A 182 8.06 -28.25 -31.70
CA SER A 182 8.76 -29.46 -32.16
C SER A 182 7.97 -30.73 -31.79
N ASN A 183 6.89 -30.98 -32.53
CA ASN A 183 6.53 -32.36 -32.83
C ASN A 183 6.27 -32.45 -34.34
N SER A 184 7.36 -32.66 -35.06
CA SER A 184 7.39 -32.93 -36.48
C SER A 184 6.60 -34.20 -36.80
N ASN A 185 5.66 -34.08 -37.73
CA ASN A 185 5.11 -35.18 -38.50
C ASN A 185 6.25 -36.08 -39.03
N SER A 186 6.32 -37.32 -38.54
CA SER A 186 7.03 -38.39 -39.23
C SER A 186 6.37 -39.74 -38.93
N SER A 187 5.29 -40.02 -39.65
CA SER A 187 4.89 -41.39 -39.96
C SER A 187 4.25 -41.38 -41.37
N GLN A 188 5.08 -41.43 -42.41
CA GLN A 188 5.34 -42.65 -43.18
C GLN A 188 4.16 -43.07 -44.05
N SER A 189 4.05 -42.46 -45.23
CA SER A 189 3.42 -43.05 -46.40
C SER A 189 4.40 -44.03 -47.07
N ARG A 190 4.27 -45.30 -46.73
CA ARG A 190 4.56 -46.49 -47.56
C ARG A 190 3.23 -47.26 -47.53
N SER A 191 2.62 -47.70 -48.62
CA SER A 191 3.14 -48.41 -49.78
C SER A 191 1.99 -48.71 -50.76
N VAL A 192 2.34 -48.73 -52.05
CA VAL A 192 1.71 -49.41 -53.22
C VAL A 192 0.28 -49.01 -53.60
#